data_AF-A0A538RBS0-F1
#
_entry.id   AF-A0A538RBS0-F1
#
_cell.length_a   1.000
_cell.length_b   1.000
_cell.length_c   1.000
_cell.angle_alpha   90.00
_cell.angle_beta   90.00
_cell.angle_gamma   90.00
#
_symmetry.space_group_name_H-M   'P 1'
#
loop_
_entity.id
_entity.type
_entity.pdbx_description
1 polymer ?
#
loop_
_entity_poly.entity_id
_entity_poly.type
_entity_poly.pdbx_seq_one_letter_code
_entity_poly.pdbx_strand_id
1 'polypeptide(L)'
;MNVADWVVLLGTIVGIAAYGSWRTRHVRSLNTYLRGNASAGWGTIGLSVMATQASAITFLSIPGQGFESGIGFVQNYFGLPLALIVVCAVFLPMYRRLNVYTAYEFLG
;
A
#
# COMPACT_ATOMS: atom_id res chain seq x y z
N MET A 1 -21.86 -3.76 -21.19
CA MET A 1 -21.88 -3.76 -19.71
C MET A 1 -23.29 -4.13 -19.29
N ASN A 2 -23.43 -5.26 -18.61
CA ASN A 2 -24.71 -5.77 -18.16
C ASN A 2 -25.12 -5.08 -16.85
N VAL A 3 -26.39 -5.15 -16.47
CA VAL A 3 -26.90 -4.66 -15.19
C VAL A 3 -26.13 -5.28 -14.01
N ALA A 4 -25.71 -6.54 -14.15
CA ALA A 4 -24.86 -7.22 -13.15
C ALA A 4 -23.52 -6.50 -12.92
N ASP A 5 -22.86 -5.99 -13.97
CA ASP A 5 -21.57 -5.29 -13.85
C ASP A 5 -21.73 -4.00 -13.03
N TRP A 6 -22.82 -3.26 -13.28
CA TRP A 6 -23.16 -2.04 -12.55
C TRP A 6 -23.47 -2.31 -11.08
N VAL A 7 -24.20 -3.39 -10.79
CA VAL A 7 -24.50 -3.81 -9.41
C VAL A 7 -23.23 -4.15 -8.66
N VAL A 8 -22.30 -4.89 -9.27
CA VAL A 8 -21.02 -5.25 -8.64
C VAL A 8 -20.16 -4.01 -8.41
N LEU A 9 -20.07 -3.11 -9.40
CA LEU A 9 -19.28 -1.89 -9.31
C LEU A 9 -19.80 -0.95 -8.20
N LEU A 10 -21.09 -0.62 -8.24
CA LEU A 10 -21.71 0.25 -7.24
C LEU A 10 -21.69 -0.41 -5.85
N GLY A 11 -21.97 -1.72 -5.78
CA GLY A 11 -21.92 -2.49 -4.54
C GLY A 11 -20.53 -2.48 -3.90
N THR A 12 -19.48 -2.61 -4.70
CA THR A 12 -18.08 -2.58 -4.21
C THR A 12 -17.69 -1.20 -3.70
N ILE A 13 -18.02 -0.13 -4.45
CA ILE A 13 -17.73 1.25 -4.04
C ILE A 13 -18.44 1.58 -2.72
N VAL A 14 -19.75 1.29 -2.64
CA VAL A 14 -20.54 1.54 -1.43
C VAL A 14 -20.05 0.67 -0.28
N GLY A 15 -19.72 -0.59 -0.53
CA GLY A 15 -19.19 -1.52 0.47
C GLY A 15 -17.88 -1.02 1.08
N ILE A 16 -16.94 -0.55 0.27
CA ILE A 16 -15.67 0.04 0.73
C ILE A 16 -15.93 1.28 1.57
N ALA A 17 -16.78 2.20 1.10
CA ALA A 17 -17.10 3.43 1.81
C ALA A 17 -17.80 3.17 3.16
N ALA A 18 -18.76 2.23 3.18
CA ALA A 18 -19.47 1.84 4.39
C ALA A 18 -18.54 1.15 5.40
N TYR A 19 -17.71 0.21 4.95
CA TYR A 19 -16.74 -0.48 5.79
C TYR A 19 -15.71 0.49 6.37
N GLY A 20 -15.16 1.38 5.54
CA GLY A 20 -14.24 2.43 5.98
C GLY A 20 -14.87 3.35 7.02
N SER A 21 -16.09 3.83 6.77
CA SER A 21 -16.83 4.69 7.70
C SER A 21 -17.11 3.99 9.04
N TRP A 22 -17.46 2.71 9.02
CA TRP A 22 -17.72 1.94 10.24
C TRP A 22 -16.45 1.71 11.06
N ARG A 23 -15.33 1.36 10.41
CA ARG A 23 -14.03 1.11 11.08
C ARG A 23 -13.42 2.38 11.66
N THR A 24 -13.51 3.51 10.96
CA THR A 24 -12.94 4.79 11.41
C THR A 24 -13.72 5.41 12.56
N ARG A 25 -14.99 5.02 12.77
CA ARG A 25 -15.88 5.59 13.80
C ARG A 25 -15.39 5.46 15.24
N HIS A 26 -14.46 4.53 15.51
CA HIS A 26 -13.91 4.27 16.84
C HIS A 26 -12.49 4.84 17.05
N VAL A 27 -11.89 5.47 16.03
CA VAL A 27 -10.53 6.02 16.13
C VAL A 27 -10.60 7.44 16.70
N ARG A 28 -10.37 7.59 18.01
CA ARG A 28 -10.45 8.88 18.72
C ARG A 28 -9.12 9.63 18.84
N SER A 29 -8.00 9.01 18.46
CA SER A 29 -6.66 9.60 18.59
C SER A 29 -5.96 9.69 17.23
N LEU A 30 -5.54 10.91 16.86
CA LEU A 30 -4.69 11.19 15.70
C LEU A 30 -3.42 10.32 15.70
N ASN A 31 -2.88 10.04 16.89
CA ASN A 31 -1.69 9.22 17.04
C ASN A 31 -1.96 7.77 16.59
N THR A 32 -3.11 7.20 16.96
CA THR A 32 -3.52 5.86 16.49
C THR A 32 -3.88 5.85 15.00
N TYR A 33 -4.37 6.97 14.47
CA TYR A 33 -4.72 7.11 13.05
C TYR A 33 -3.47 7.21 12.14
N LEU A 34 -2.48 8.01 12.54
CA LEU A 34 -1.27 8.26 11.74
C LEU A 34 -0.17 7.21 11.94
N ARG A 35 0.07 6.79 13.20
CA ARG A 35 1.11 5.80 13.52
C ARG A 35 0.66 4.36 13.33
N GLY A 36 -0.65 4.13 13.22
CA GLY A 36 -1.25 2.81 13.35
C GLY A 36 -1.20 2.29 14.79
N ASN A 37 -1.98 1.25 15.08
CA ASN A 37 -1.92 0.61 16.39
C ASN A 37 -0.57 -0.13 16.52
N ALA A 38 0.18 0.06 17.61
CA ALA A 38 1.49 -0.57 17.82
C ALA A 38 1.44 -2.11 17.82
N SER A 39 0.23 -2.68 17.86
CA SER A 39 -0.06 -4.12 17.78
C SER A 39 -0.26 -4.66 16.36
N ALA A 40 -0.07 -3.85 15.30
CA ALA A 40 -0.19 -4.34 13.93
C ALA A 40 0.91 -5.37 13.64
N GLY A 41 0.52 -6.63 13.39
CA GLY A 41 1.46 -7.69 13.06
C GLY A 41 2.19 -7.43 11.75
N TRP A 42 3.40 -7.98 11.60
CA TRP A 42 4.24 -7.83 10.42
C TRP A 42 3.52 -8.20 9.11
N GLY A 43 2.63 -9.20 9.14
CA GLY A 43 1.83 -9.61 7.99
C GLY A 43 0.79 -8.57 7.55
N THR A 44 0.13 -7.90 8.50
CA THR A 44 -0.81 -6.81 8.20
C THR A 44 -0.10 -5.61 7.60
N ILE A 45 1.08 -5.27 8.12
CA ILE A 45 1.94 -4.20 7.57
C ILE A 45 2.37 -4.58 6.15
N GLY A 46 2.84 -5.81 5.94
CA GLY A 46 3.26 -6.29 4.62
C GLY A 46 2.12 -6.24 3.58
N LEU A 47 0.93 -6.73 3.95
CA LEU A 47 -0.25 -6.65 3.09
C LEU A 47 -0.64 -5.21 2.77
N SER A 48 -0.58 -4.30 3.75
CA SER A 48 -0.87 -2.89 3.53
C SER A 48 0.12 -2.26 2.56
N VAL A 49 1.42 -2.53 2.70
CA VAL A 49 2.46 -1.99 1.81
C VAL A 49 2.27 -2.54 0.38
N MET A 50 1.98 -3.83 0.24
CA MET A 50 1.69 -4.44 -1.06
C MET A 50 0.44 -3.83 -1.71
N ALA A 51 -0.62 -3.60 -0.92
CA ALA A 51 -1.84 -2.95 -1.40
C ALA A 51 -1.56 -1.50 -1.86
N THR A 52 -0.73 -0.75 -1.14
CA THR A 52 -0.34 0.62 -1.54
C THR A 52 0.49 0.64 -2.83
N GLN A 53 1.35 -0.35 -3.05
CA GLN A 53 2.16 -0.47 -4.27
C GLN A 53 1.32 -0.88 -5.49
N ALA A 54 0.22 -1.60 -5.27
CA ALA A 54 -0.68 -2.01 -6.33
C ALA A 54 -1.45 -0.80 -6.88
N SER A 55 -1.11 -0.37 -8.10
CA SER A 55 -1.83 0.69 -8.81
C SER A 55 -2.56 0.16 -10.03
N ALA A 56 -3.66 0.81 -10.42
CA ALA A 56 -4.38 0.50 -11.66
C ALA A 56 -3.46 0.63 -12.90
N ILE A 57 -2.52 1.58 -12.86
CA ILE A 57 -1.51 1.79 -13.90
C ILE A 57 -0.62 0.55 -14.02
N THR A 58 -0.09 0.05 -12.90
CA THR A 58 0.75 -1.14 -12.86
C THR A 58 -0.01 -2.36 -13.38
N PHE A 59 -1.27 -2.53 -12.97
CA PHE A 59 -2.10 -3.67 -13.34
C PHE A 59 -2.38 -3.73 -14.85
N LEU A 60 -2.57 -2.59 -15.50
CA LEU A 60 -2.78 -2.50 -16.94
C LEU A 60 -1.45 -2.48 -17.72
N SER A 61 -0.41 -1.82 -17.19
CA SER A 61 0.85 -1.61 -17.89
C SER A 61 1.73 -2.85 -17.94
N ILE A 62 1.80 -3.67 -16.88
CA ILE A 62 2.66 -4.87 -16.87
C ILE A 62 2.25 -5.88 -17.96
N PRO A 63 0.96 -6.27 -18.10
CA PRO A 63 0.56 -7.16 -19.18
C PRO A 63 0.75 -6.53 -20.56
N GLY A 64 0.51 -5.22 -20.69
CA GLY A 64 0.75 -4.48 -21.94
C GLY A 64 2.22 -4.53 -22.38
N GLN A 65 3.14 -4.24 -21.44
CA GLN A 65 4.58 -4.38 -21.67
C GLN A 65 4.98 -5.84 -21.95
N GLY A 66 4.38 -6.79 -21.24
CA GLY A 66 4.59 -8.22 -21.47
C GLY A 66 4.16 -8.68 -22.86
N PHE A 67 3.09 -8.10 -23.40
CA PHE A 67 2.60 -8.38 -24.75
C PHE A 67 3.51 -7.77 -25.83
N GLU A 68 3.98 -6.53 -25.65
CA GLU A 68 4.82 -5.84 -26.63
C GLU A 68 6.29 -6.27 -26.61
N SER A 69 6.85 -6.50 -25.42
CA SER A 69 8.30 -6.62 -25.20
C SER A 69 8.72 -7.90 -24.44
N GLY A 70 7.77 -8.76 -24.09
CA GLY A 70 8.01 -10.00 -23.33
C GLY A 70 8.30 -9.76 -21.84
N ILE A 71 8.88 -10.75 -21.18
CA ILE A 71 9.11 -10.75 -19.72
C ILE A 71 10.36 -9.97 -19.27
N GLY A 72 10.95 -9.14 -20.14
CA GLY A 72 12.17 -8.38 -19.83
C GLY A 72 12.03 -7.42 -18.64
N PHE A 73 10.82 -6.88 -18.43
CA PHE A 73 10.52 -5.99 -17.29
C PHE A 73 10.79 -6.63 -15.92
N VAL A 74 10.73 -7.96 -15.83
CA VAL A 74 10.92 -8.74 -14.59
C VAL A 74 12.31 -8.51 -14.00
N GLN A 75 13.32 -8.25 -14.83
CA GLN A 75 14.70 -8.00 -14.37
C GLN A 75 14.78 -6.75 -13.47
N ASN A 76 14.03 -5.70 -13.80
CA ASN A 76 13.94 -4.50 -12.96
C ASN A 76 13.14 -4.77 -11.67
N TYR A 77 12.10 -5.59 -11.75
CA TYR A 77 11.30 -5.97 -10.59
C TYR A 77 12.05 -6.83 -9.57
N PHE A 78 13.07 -7.59 -9.97
CA PHE A 78 13.95 -8.30 -9.02
C PHE A 78 14.85 -7.37 -8.21
N GLY A 79 15.19 -6.19 -8.73
CA GLY A 79 15.97 -5.18 -8.00
C GLY A 79 15.19 -4.54 -6.85
N LEU A 80 13.86 -4.41 -7.00
CA LEU A 80 12.99 -3.75 -6.01
C LEU A 80 12.98 -4.43 -4.63
N PRO A 81 12.82 -5.77 -4.50
CA PRO A 81 12.91 -6.45 -3.22
C PRO A 81 14.26 -6.26 -2.52
N LEU A 82 15.37 -6.30 -3.27
CA LEU A 82 16.70 -6.08 -2.72
C LEU A 82 16.87 -4.66 -2.21
N ALA A 83 16.44 -3.66 -2.98
CA ALA A 83 16.43 -2.27 -2.56
C ALA A 83 15.56 -2.05 -1.31
N LEU A 84 14.38 -2.68 -1.24
CA LEU A 84 13.49 -2.63 -0.07
C LEU A 84 14.13 -3.21 1.19
N ILE A 85 14.88 -4.32 1.09
CA ILE A 85 15.61 -4.88 2.23
C ILE A 85 16.64 -3.88 2.74
N VAL A 86 17.43 -3.27 1.85
CA VAL A 86 18.45 -2.27 2.23
C VAL A 86 17.80 -1.05 2.85
N VAL A 87 16.72 -0.53 2.25
CA VAL A 87 15.99 0.63 2.78
C VAL A 87 15.42 0.32 4.17
N CYS A 88 14.80 -0.83 4.36
CA CYS A 88 14.30 -1.26 5.67
C CYS A 88 15.43 -1.46 6.68
N ALA A 89 16.60 -1.97 6.28
CA ALA A 89 17.72 -2.17 7.20
C ALA A 89 18.36 -0.85 7.65
N VAL A 90 18.37 0.17 6.77
CA VAL A 90 19.08 1.44 7.03
C VAL A 90 18.13 2.52 7.55
N PHE A 91 17.02 2.78 6.85
CA PHE A 91 16.13 3.90 7.13
C PHE A 91 15.09 3.59 8.21
N LEU A 92 14.58 2.36 8.28
CA LEU A 92 13.61 1.99 9.32
C LEU A 92 14.15 2.17 10.75
N PRO A 93 15.37 1.71 11.12
CA PRO A 93 15.88 1.95 12.48
C PRO A 93 16.12 3.43 12.75
N MET A 94 16.50 4.22 11.73
CA MET A 94 16.71 5.66 11.86
C MET A 94 15.40 6.39 12.14
N TYR A 95 14.33 6.12 11.38
CA TYR A 95 13.00 6.69 11.62
C TYR A 95 12.43 6.30 12.99
N ARG A 96 12.67 5.05 13.43
CA ARG A 96 12.24 4.60 14.77
C ARG A 96 12.98 5.29 15.90
N ARG A 97 14.28 5.59 15.75
CA ARG A 97 15.08 6.31 16.76
C ARG A 97 14.65 7.76 16.92
N LEU A 98 14.33 8.43 15.81
CA LEU A 98 13.95 9.84 15.79
C LEU A 98 12.47 10.08 16.11
N ASN A 99 11.68 9.01 16.32
CA ASN A 99 10.24 9.05 16.61
C ASN A 99 9.38 9.84 15.61
N VAL A 100 9.93 10.15 14.45
CA VAL A 100 9.27 10.92 13.39
C VAL A 100 8.07 10.18 12.83
N TYR A 101 7.01 10.94 12.58
CA TYR A 101 5.74 10.42 12.08
C TYR A 101 5.70 10.37 10.56
N THR A 102 6.52 11.18 9.90
CA THR A 102 6.60 11.27 8.44
C THR A 102 8.05 11.24 7.97
N ALA A 103 8.28 10.75 6.75
CA ALA A 103 9.62 10.78 6.15
C ALA A 103 10.14 12.22 5.95
N TYR A 104 9.24 13.20 5.82
CA TYR A 104 9.58 14.61 5.68
C TYR A 104 10.12 15.24 6.96
N GLU A 105 9.65 14.78 8.12
CA GLU A 105 10.10 15.25 9.43
C GLU A 105 11.55 14.84 9.73
N PHE A 106 12.08 13.84 9.02
CA PHE A 106 13.50 13.47 9.06
C PHE A 106 14.41 14.43 8.26
N LEU A 107 13.84 15.15 7.27
CA LEU A 107 14.58 16.06 6.39
C LEU A 107 14.58 17.52 6.89
N GLY A 108 13.90 17.81 8.00
CA GLY A 108 13.76 19.13 8.61
C GLY A 108 14.65 19.33 9.83
#